data_AF-A0A2E3PHU3-F1
#
_entry.id   AF-A0A2E3PHU3-F1
#
_cell.length_a   1.000
_cell.length_b   1.000
_cell.length_c   1.000
_cell.angle_alpha   90.00
_cell.angle_beta   90.00
_cell.angle_gamma   90.00
#
_symmetry.space_group_name_H-M   'P 1'
#
loop_
_entity.id
_entity.type
_entity.pdbx_description
1 polymer ?
#
loop_
_entity_poly.entity_id
_entity_poly.type
_entity_poly.pdbx_seq_one_letter_code
_entity_poly.pdbx_strand_id
1 'polypeptide(L)'
;MQPAPDYGPGYGPSKNDLDDFIDFLEDLVEIIEEIAEWLEDWDGPGGFTYTPGTSLDDTIAANDASQVITAFSGNDIIETGAGTDFVFAGVGNDTIILGSGTNYVRGGLDSDTFVFTEGASGTTFIRDLIPGQDVIDVSALGVTGFEDMVVRSYGYGTILYVDDLTIHVEMPLGALSESDFIFA
;
A
#
# COMPACT_ATOMS: atom_id res chain seq x y z
N MET A 1 9.62 29.42 15.13
CA MET A 1 9.73 28.54 13.95
C MET A 1 11.12 27.93 13.99
N GLN A 2 11.22 26.68 14.43
CA GLN A 2 12.41 25.87 14.25
C GLN A 2 12.24 25.06 12.96
N PRO A 3 13.32 24.83 12.20
CA PRO A 3 13.26 24.04 10.97
C PRO A 3 13.00 22.56 11.29
N ALA A 4 12.41 21.84 10.33
CA ALA A 4 12.25 20.39 10.42
C ALA A 4 13.62 19.69 10.55
N PRO A 5 13.73 18.56 11.28
CA PRO A 5 14.96 17.80 11.36
C PRO A 5 15.32 17.21 10.00
N ASP A 6 16.61 17.26 9.69
CA ASP A 6 17.24 16.63 8.52
C ASP A 6 17.57 15.17 8.89
N TYR A 7 16.91 14.21 8.22
CA TYR A 7 17.15 12.79 8.40
C TYR A 7 18.05 12.28 7.27
N GLY A 8 19.36 12.31 7.52
CA GLY A 8 20.38 11.68 6.68
C GLY A 8 20.42 10.15 6.86
N PRO A 9 21.12 9.42 5.97
CA PRO A 9 20.98 7.97 5.84
C PRO A 9 21.80 7.23 6.89
N GLY A 10 21.16 6.33 7.64
CA GLY A 10 21.80 5.51 8.65
C GLY A 10 20.97 4.28 9.01
N TYR A 11 20.95 3.27 8.15
CA TYR A 11 20.52 1.91 8.50
C TYR A 11 21.51 1.26 9.48
N GLY A 12 21.02 0.57 10.53
CA GLY A 12 21.77 -0.50 11.19
C GLY A 12 21.23 -0.99 12.55
N PRO A 13 21.17 -2.33 12.81
CA PRO A 13 20.21 -2.93 13.75
C PRO A 13 20.74 -3.28 15.17
N SER A 14 19.77 -3.62 16.05
CA SER A 14 19.81 -4.31 17.36
C SER A 14 19.98 -3.46 18.64
N LYS A 15 18.85 -3.27 19.38
CA LYS A 15 18.66 -3.71 20.79
C LYS A 15 17.35 -3.21 21.41
N ASN A 16 16.31 -4.05 21.39
CA ASN A 16 15.54 -4.52 22.56
C ASN A 16 14.15 -4.92 22.03
N ASP A 17 13.58 -6.01 22.53
CA ASP A 17 12.15 -6.34 22.37
C ASP A 17 11.22 -5.18 22.79
N LEU A 18 11.76 -4.13 23.41
CA LEU A 18 11.08 -2.89 23.78
C LEU A 18 11.14 -1.82 22.68
N ASP A 19 12.20 -1.73 21.90
CA ASP A 19 12.31 -0.77 20.80
C ASP A 19 11.47 -1.27 19.62
N ASP A 20 11.53 -2.56 19.29
CA ASP A 20 10.62 -3.19 18.32
C ASP A 20 9.15 -3.14 18.78
N PHE A 21 8.89 -3.19 20.11
CA PHE A 21 7.55 -3.01 20.67
C PHE A 21 7.13 -1.54 20.69
N ILE A 22 8.05 -0.59 20.82
CA ILE A 22 7.77 0.84 20.72
C ILE A 22 7.49 1.19 19.26
N ASP A 23 8.26 0.70 18.30
CA ASP A 23 7.99 0.84 16.86
C ASP A 23 6.64 0.20 16.51
N PHE A 24 6.37 -1.02 17.00
CA PHE A 24 5.04 -1.64 16.89
C PHE A 24 3.93 -0.78 17.51
N LEU A 25 4.17 -0.13 18.64
CA LEU A 25 3.18 0.73 19.28
C LEU A 25 3.06 2.10 18.61
N GLU A 26 4.11 2.61 17.98
CA GLU A 26 4.10 3.87 17.21
C GLU A 26 3.38 3.65 15.88
N ASP A 27 3.68 2.56 15.18
CA ASP A 27 2.95 2.11 13.99
C ASP A 27 1.49 1.79 14.33
N LEU A 28 1.24 1.09 15.45
CA LEU A 28 -0.11 0.81 15.90
C LEU A 28 -0.85 2.08 16.33
N VAL A 29 -0.18 3.08 16.88
CA VAL A 29 -0.79 4.38 17.20
C VAL A 29 -1.09 5.16 15.92
N GLU A 30 -0.21 5.16 14.91
CA GLU A 30 -0.49 5.77 13.60
C GLU A 30 -1.65 5.08 12.90
N ILE A 31 -1.65 3.75 12.86
CA ILE A 31 -2.73 2.94 12.30
C ILE A 31 -4.04 3.12 13.08
N ILE A 32 -4.00 3.20 14.41
CA ILE A 32 -5.20 3.45 15.24
C ILE A 32 -5.69 4.89 15.06
N GLU A 33 -4.83 5.88 14.92
CA GLU A 33 -5.23 7.27 14.66
C GLU A 33 -5.85 7.41 13.28
N GLU A 34 -5.28 6.76 12.25
CA GLU A 34 -5.87 6.70 10.92
C GLU A 34 -7.18 5.94 10.93
N ILE A 35 -7.23 4.74 11.49
CA ILE A 35 -8.49 3.98 11.58
C ILE A 35 -9.53 4.71 12.44
N ALA A 36 -9.13 5.43 13.49
CA ALA A 36 -10.05 6.21 14.33
C ALA A 36 -10.63 7.41 13.58
N GLU A 37 -9.82 8.13 12.79
CA GLU A 37 -10.32 9.19 11.90
C GLU A 37 -11.34 8.65 10.89
N TRP A 38 -11.14 7.42 10.41
CA TRP A 38 -12.00 6.80 9.40
C TRP A 38 -13.25 6.15 10.01
N LEU A 39 -13.17 5.71 11.27
CA LEU A 39 -14.28 5.10 12.00
C LEU A 39 -15.15 6.11 12.75
N GLU A 40 -14.71 7.36 12.96
CA GLU A 40 -15.55 8.39 13.60
C GLU A 40 -16.75 8.82 12.74
N ASP A 41 -16.70 8.62 11.42
CA ASP A 41 -17.74 9.08 10.47
C ASP A 41 -18.39 7.96 9.61
N TRP A 42 -17.97 6.70 9.78
CA TRP A 42 -18.50 5.59 8.97
C TRP A 42 -19.77 4.97 9.59
N ASP A 43 -20.95 5.30 9.04
CA ASP A 43 -22.22 4.54 9.18
C ASP A 43 -22.61 3.89 7.83
N GLY A 44 -22.00 2.75 7.49
CA GLY A 44 -22.08 2.12 6.17
C GLY A 44 -21.93 0.60 6.25
N PRO A 45 -22.34 -0.13 5.20
CA PRO A 45 -22.99 -1.43 5.34
C PRO A 45 -21.98 -2.57 5.53
N GLY A 46 -21.86 -3.07 6.77
CA GLY A 46 -21.03 -4.23 7.10
C GLY A 46 -19.70 -3.81 7.71
N GLY A 47 -19.48 -4.24 8.95
CA GLY A 47 -18.27 -3.89 9.69
C GLY A 47 -17.04 -4.48 9.00
N PHE A 48 -15.96 -3.69 8.98
CA PHE A 48 -14.63 -4.16 8.63
C PHE A 48 -14.22 -5.34 9.51
N THR A 49 -13.50 -6.31 8.94
CA THR A 49 -12.76 -7.28 9.75
C THR A 49 -11.28 -6.93 9.79
N TYR A 50 -10.68 -7.09 10.96
CA TYR A 50 -9.26 -6.83 11.18
C TYR A 50 -8.45 -8.12 11.02
N THR A 51 -7.40 -8.07 10.21
CA THR A 51 -6.52 -9.19 9.86
C THR A 51 -5.06 -8.80 10.18
N PRO A 52 -4.57 -9.11 11.39
CA PRO A 52 -3.18 -8.85 11.77
C PRO A 52 -2.21 -9.95 11.31
N GLY A 53 -1.03 -9.55 10.87
CA GLY A 53 0.19 -10.35 10.79
C GLY A 53 1.01 -10.29 12.08
N THR A 54 2.32 -10.47 11.95
CA THR A 54 3.31 -10.57 13.01
C THR A 54 4.58 -9.81 12.62
N SER A 55 5.60 -9.74 13.49
CA SER A 55 6.88 -9.13 13.13
C SER A 55 7.81 -10.06 12.34
N LEU A 56 7.25 -11.03 11.61
CA LEU A 56 7.98 -12.03 10.81
C LEU A 56 7.33 -12.08 9.42
N ASP A 57 8.05 -12.64 8.44
CA ASP A 57 7.50 -12.91 7.11
C ASP A 57 6.18 -13.72 7.19
N ASP A 58 5.08 -13.10 6.77
CA ASP A 58 3.73 -13.62 6.80
C ASP A 58 3.17 -13.88 5.40
N THR A 59 2.16 -14.75 5.34
CA THR A 59 1.30 -14.89 4.16
C THR A 59 -0.13 -14.68 4.61
N ILE A 60 -0.65 -13.51 4.27
CA ILE A 60 -1.98 -13.05 4.63
C ILE A 60 -2.88 -13.19 3.41
N ALA A 61 -3.93 -13.99 3.54
CA ALA A 61 -4.98 -14.11 2.53
C ALA A 61 -6.31 -13.67 3.16
N ALA A 62 -6.73 -12.46 2.83
CA ALA A 62 -8.03 -11.93 3.21
C ALA A 62 -9.17 -12.54 2.36
N ASN A 63 -10.41 -12.20 2.73
CA ASN A 63 -11.61 -12.65 2.02
C ASN A 63 -12.29 -11.45 1.34
N ASP A 64 -13.34 -11.71 0.55
CA ASP A 64 -14.05 -10.69 -0.24
C ASP A 64 -14.88 -9.64 0.56
N ALA A 65 -14.75 -9.62 1.89
CA ALA A 65 -15.33 -8.57 2.72
C ALA A 65 -14.33 -7.45 2.95
N SER A 66 -14.80 -6.24 3.25
CA SER A 66 -13.95 -5.11 3.59
C SER A 66 -13.03 -5.39 4.78
N GLN A 67 -11.71 -5.28 4.60
CA GLN A 67 -10.70 -5.57 5.61
C GLN A 67 -9.92 -4.34 6.10
N VAL A 68 -9.39 -4.47 7.31
CA VAL A 68 -8.19 -3.76 7.75
C VAL A 68 -7.09 -4.81 7.93
N ILE A 69 -6.00 -4.67 7.19
CA ILE A 69 -4.87 -5.60 7.17
C ILE A 69 -3.62 -4.85 7.64
N THR A 70 -2.92 -5.42 8.62
CA THR A 70 -1.65 -4.89 9.11
C THR A 70 -0.65 -6.04 9.18
N ALA A 71 0.41 -6.03 8.37
CA ALA A 71 1.38 -7.13 8.36
C ALA A 71 2.56 -6.91 9.32
N PHE A 72 2.91 -5.65 9.61
CA PHE A 72 3.92 -5.19 10.57
C PHE A 72 5.35 -5.24 10.05
N SER A 73 6.15 -6.23 10.41
CA SER A 73 7.55 -6.31 9.97
C SER A 73 7.78 -7.68 9.37
N GLY A 74 8.65 -7.76 8.37
CA GLY A 74 8.83 -8.99 7.61
C GLY A 74 8.72 -8.70 6.13
N ASN A 75 9.05 -9.67 5.29
CA ASN A 75 8.75 -9.59 3.86
C ASN A 75 7.47 -10.39 3.64
N ASP A 76 6.36 -9.67 3.56
CA ASP A 76 5.03 -10.23 3.63
C ASP A 76 4.42 -10.43 2.25
N ILE A 77 3.55 -11.44 2.15
CA ILE A 77 2.68 -11.63 0.98
C ILE A 77 1.25 -11.38 1.45
N ILE A 78 0.61 -10.34 0.91
CA ILE A 78 -0.71 -9.89 1.34
C ILE A 78 -1.66 -9.95 0.15
N GLU A 79 -2.68 -10.80 0.21
CA GLU A 79 -3.78 -10.83 -0.76
C GLU A 79 -5.04 -10.23 -0.13
N THR A 80 -5.54 -9.12 -0.68
CA THR A 80 -6.67 -8.37 -0.08
C THR A 80 -8.03 -9.03 -0.33
N GLY A 81 -8.17 -9.79 -1.42
CA GLY A 81 -9.49 -10.20 -1.90
C GLY A 81 -10.27 -9.03 -2.48
N ALA A 82 -11.59 -9.18 -2.58
CA ALA A 82 -12.45 -8.07 -2.97
C ALA A 82 -12.94 -7.22 -1.78
N GLY A 83 -13.46 -6.02 -2.05
CA GLY A 83 -14.13 -5.22 -1.03
C GLY A 83 -13.55 -3.83 -0.89
N THR A 84 -13.76 -3.20 0.28
CA THR A 84 -12.99 -2.01 0.65
C THR A 84 -11.91 -2.40 1.63
N ASP A 85 -10.65 -2.31 1.24
CA ASP A 85 -9.53 -2.82 2.05
C ASP A 85 -8.57 -1.70 2.44
N PHE A 86 -8.16 -1.74 3.69
CA PHE A 86 -7.07 -0.94 4.25
C PHE A 86 -5.88 -1.85 4.46
N VAL A 87 -4.75 -1.53 3.87
CA VAL A 87 -3.55 -2.37 3.93
C VAL A 87 -2.37 -1.53 4.39
N PHE A 88 -1.75 -1.99 5.46
CA PHE A 88 -0.47 -1.49 5.98
C PHE A 88 0.48 -2.68 6.00
N ALA A 89 1.36 -2.78 5.00
CA ALA A 89 2.27 -3.92 4.91
C ALA A 89 3.39 -3.77 5.96
N GLY A 90 4.07 -2.62 5.96
CA GLY A 90 4.90 -2.17 7.08
C GLY A 90 6.38 -2.20 6.74
N VAL A 91 7.22 -2.71 7.63
CA VAL A 91 8.68 -2.74 7.41
C VAL A 91 9.10 -4.05 6.75
N GLY A 92 9.65 -3.94 5.55
CA GLY A 92 10.25 -5.04 4.80
C GLY A 92 9.85 -4.96 3.33
N ASN A 93 10.29 -5.91 2.51
CA ASN A 93 9.97 -5.89 1.09
C ASN A 93 8.70 -6.70 0.86
N ASP A 94 7.57 -6.01 0.76
CA ASP A 94 6.27 -6.64 0.76
C ASP A 94 5.73 -6.85 -0.65
N THR A 95 4.96 -7.91 -0.83
CA THR A 95 4.19 -8.18 -2.05
C THR A 95 2.72 -8.08 -1.73
N ILE A 96 2.09 -7.02 -2.23
CA ILE A 96 0.69 -6.68 -1.95
C ILE A 96 -0.14 -6.97 -3.20
N ILE A 97 -0.85 -8.09 -3.17
CA ILE A 97 -1.73 -8.57 -4.23
C ILE A 97 -3.13 -7.98 -4.02
N LEU A 98 -3.46 -7.04 -4.88
CA LEU A 98 -4.68 -6.25 -4.81
C LEU A 98 -5.78 -6.90 -5.65
N GLY A 99 -6.88 -7.24 -4.98
CA GLY A 99 -8.11 -7.67 -5.62
C GLY A 99 -9.00 -6.49 -6.02
N SER A 100 -10.24 -6.81 -6.40
CA SER A 100 -11.20 -5.82 -6.91
C SER A 100 -11.88 -5.02 -5.80
N GLY A 101 -12.30 -3.80 -6.09
CA GLY A 101 -13.01 -2.95 -5.13
C GLY A 101 -12.23 -1.67 -4.83
N THR A 102 -12.26 -1.22 -3.58
CA THR A 102 -11.59 0.02 -3.16
C THR A 102 -10.46 -0.29 -2.20
N ASN A 103 -9.20 -0.18 -2.63
CA ASN A 103 -8.05 -0.46 -1.79
C ASN A 103 -7.35 0.83 -1.37
N TYR A 104 -6.98 0.93 -0.10
CA TYR A 104 -6.12 1.99 0.45
C TYR A 104 -4.87 1.31 1.00
N VAL A 105 -3.73 1.58 0.38
CA VAL A 105 -2.54 0.75 0.53
C VAL A 105 -1.34 1.62 0.89
N ARG A 106 -0.62 1.17 1.92
CA ARG A 106 0.74 1.59 2.25
C ARG A 106 1.66 0.38 2.21
N GLY A 107 2.73 0.49 1.43
CA GLY A 107 3.80 -0.49 1.38
C GLY A 107 4.68 -0.37 2.63
N GLY A 108 5.15 0.83 2.92
CA GLY A 108 6.13 1.07 3.95
C GLY A 108 7.36 1.80 3.43
N LEU A 109 8.50 1.59 4.09
CA LEU A 109 9.73 2.33 3.82
C LEU A 109 10.73 1.57 2.93
N ASP A 110 10.56 0.26 2.76
CA ASP A 110 11.47 -0.62 2.01
C ASP A 110 10.89 -0.90 0.60
N SER A 111 11.41 -1.86 -0.16
CA SER A 111 11.03 -2.05 -1.58
C SER A 111 9.78 -2.91 -1.73
N ASP A 112 8.67 -2.27 -2.07
CA ASP A 112 7.37 -2.96 -2.14
C ASP A 112 6.89 -3.20 -3.57
N THR A 113 6.09 -4.26 -3.74
CA THR A 113 5.46 -4.61 -5.01
C THR A 113 3.95 -4.63 -4.89
N PHE A 114 3.28 -3.72 -5.60
CA PHE A 114 1.82 -3.63 -5.66
C PHE A 114 1.31 -4.38 -6.90
N VAL A 115 0.79 -5.59 -6.71
CA VAL A 115 0.42 -6.51 -7.78
C VAL A 115 -1.09 -6.45 -8.05
N PHE A 116 -1.47 -6.10 -9.26
CA PHE A 116 -2.87 -6.18 -9.71
C PHE A 116 -3.15 -7.52 -10.39
N THR A 117 -4.19 -8.22 -9.93
CA THR A 117 -4.59 -9.53 -10.48
C THR A 117 -5.37 -9.41 -11.79
N GLU A 118 -5.41 -10.49 -12.58
CA GLU A 118 -6.22 -10.55 -13.79
C GLU A 118 -7.69 -10.24 -13.49
N GLY A 119 -8.26 -9.26 -14.19
CA GLY A 119 -9.64 -8.82 -13.98
C GLY A 119 -9.86 -7.93 -12.76
N ALA A 120 -8.80 -7.43 -12.10
CA ALA A 120 -8.91 -6.42 -11.06
C ALA A 120 -9.68 -5.19 -11.59
N SER A 121 -10.59 -4.68 -10.77
CA SER A 121 -11.48 -3.57 -11.11
C SER A 121 -11.70 -2.68 -9.89
N GLY A 122 -12.15 -1.44 -10.10
CA GLY A 122 -12.43 -0.50 -9.02
C GLY A 122 -11.33 0.54 -8.86
N THR A 123 -11.03 0.93 -7.62
CA THR A 123 -10.12 2.03 -7.31
C THR A 123 -9.09 1.64 -6.27
N THR A 124 -7.81 1.86 -6.54
CA THR A 124 -6.74 1.68 -5.55
C THR A 124 -6.05 3.01 -5.28
N PHE A 125 -5.75 3.29 -4.02
CA PHE A 125 -4.94 4.41 -3.57
C PHE A 125 -3.64 3.87 -2.95
N ILE A 126 -2.53 4.02 -3.65
CA ILE A 126 -1.19 3.74 -3.12
C ILE A 126 -0.64 5.05 -2.58
N ARG A 127 -0.42 5.12 -1.27
CA ARG A 127 -0.20 6.39 -0.55
C ARG A 127 1.27 6.78 -0.41
N ASP A 128 2.18 5.82 -0.49
CA ASP A 128 3.59 5.98 -0.08
C ASP A 128 4.59 5.51 -1.13
N LEU A 129 4.16 5.23 -2.36
CA LEU A 129 5.02 4.77 -3.45
C LEU A 129 6.30 5.63 -3.58
N ILE A 130 7.47 4.99 -3.51
CA ILE A 130 8.79 5.59 -3.62
C ILE A 130 9.35 5.29 -5.03
N PRO A 131 9.51 6.32 -5.90
CA PRO A 131 9.99 6.12 -7.26
C PRO A 131 11.37 5.45 -7.33
N GLY A 132 11.50 4.44 -8.18
CA GLY A 132 12.70 3.65 -8.38
C GLY A 132 13.04 2.68 -7.23
N GLN A 133 12.18 2.59 -6.23
CA GLN A 133 12.29 1.66 -5.10
C GLN A 133 11.11 0.69 -5.09
N ASP A 134 9.89 1.23 -5.21
CA ASP A 134 8.66 0.45 -5.28
C ASP A 134 8.23 0.21 -6.71
N VAL A 135 7.40 -0.81 -6.90
CA VAL A 135 6.95 -1.22 -8.23
C VAL A 135 5.46 -1.52 -8.23
N ILE A 136 4.78 -1.04 -9.27
CA ILE A 136 3.40 -1.39 -9.58
C ILE A 136 3.40 -2.48 -10.66
N ASP A 137 3.02 -3.70 -10.31
CA ASP A 137 2.89 -4.80 -11.26
C ASP A 137 1.49 -4.82 -11.87
N VAL A 138 1.44 -4.47 -13.16
CA VAL A 138 0.25 -4.49 -14.02
C VAL A 138 0.35 -5.55 -15.11
N SER A 139 1.33 -6.45 -15.05
CA SER A 139 1.57 -7.45 -16.09
C SER A 139 0.39 -8.39 -16.29
N ALA A 140 -0.31 -8.76 -15.23
CA ALA A 140 -1.49 -9.61 -15.31
C ALA A 140 -2.72 -8.91 -15.93
N LEU A 141 -2.68 -7.58 -16.11
CA LEU A 141 -3.72 -6.81 -16.79
C LEU A 141 -3.52 -6.77 -18.31
N GLY A 142 -2.41 -7.31 -18.83
CA GLY A 142 -2.08 -7.28 -20.26
C GLY A 142 -1.59 -5.92 -20.76
N VAL A 143 -1.22 -5.02 -19.85
CA VAL A 143 -0.63 -3.72 -20.15
C VAL A 143 0.83 -3.91 -20.55
N THR A 144 1.21 -3.48 -21.76
CA THR A 144 2.58 -3.61 -22.29
C THR A 144 3.42 -2.34 -22.15
N GLY A 145 2.79 -1.23 -21.78
CA GLY A 145 3.44 0.06 -21.53
C GLY A 145 2.42 1.16 -21.25
N PHE A 146 2.90 2.39 -21.06
CA PHE A 146 2.03 3.56 -20.81
C PHE A 146 1.05 3.87 -21.94
N GLU A 147 1.31 3.41 -23.17
CA GLU A 147 0.43 3.55 -24.32
C GLU A 147 -0.90 2.80 -24.17
N ASP A 148 -0.92 1.75 -23.35
CA ASP A 148 -2.12 0.96 -23.04
C ASP A 148 -2.91 1.57 -21.87
N MET A 149 -2.41 2.67 -21.29
CA MET A 149 -2.97 3.32 -20.12
C MET A 149 -3.43 4.74 -20.45
N VAL A 150 -4.43 5.22 -19.71
CA VAL A 150 -4.69 6.67 -19.64
C VAL A 150 -4.06 7.19 -18.36
N VAL A 151 -3.13 8.14 -18.50
CA VAL A 151 -2.44 8.73 -17.35
C VAL A 151 -2.80 10.20 -17.21
N ARG A 152 -3.21 10.63 -16.01
CA ARG A 152 -3.63 12.02 -15.73
C ARG A 152 -3.03 12.52 -14.43
N SER A 153 -2.59 13.77 -14.40
CA SER A 153 -2.26 14.45 -13.14
C SER A 153 -3.53 14.77 -12.34
N TYR A 154 -3.44 14.67 -11.01
CA TYR A 154 -4.51 15.02 -10.08
C TYR A 154 -3.93 15.68 -8.82
N GLY A 155 -4.09 17.00 -8.67
CA GLY A 155 -3.48 17.73 -7.55
C GLY A 155 -1.96 17.55 -7.56
N TYR A 156 -1.41 16.98 -6.48
CA TYR A 156 0.01 16.59 -6.36
C TYR A 156 0.30 15.15 -6.81
N GLY A 157 -0.73 14.38 -7.13
CA GLY A 157 -0.65 12.97 -7.51
C GLY A 157 -0.88 12.69 -8.99
N THR A 158 -0.95 11.39 -9.30
CA THR A 158 -1.22 10.85 -10.63
C THR A 158 -2.32 9.80 -10.54
N ILE A 159 -3.17 9.78 -11.56
CA ILE A 159 -4.19 8.75 -11.75
C ILE A 159 -3.87 7.98 -13.03
N LEU A 160 -3.83 6.67 -12.90
CA LEU A 160 -3.65 5.69 -13.96
C LEU A 160 -5.01 5.00 -14.18
N TYR A 161 -5.45 4.91 -15.42
CA TYR A 161 -6.63 4.14 -15.79
C TYR A 161 -6.23 2.99 -16.70
N VAL A 162 -6.66 1.78 -16.33
CA VAL A 162 -6.50 0.52 -17.07
C VAL A 162 -7.86 -0.16 -17.10
N ASP A 163 -8.56 -0.14 -18.23
CA ASP A 163 -9.94 -0.60 -18.33
C ASP A 163 -10.85 -0.06 -17.21
N ASP A 164 -11.37 -0.94 -16.34
CA ASP A 164 -12.26 -0.63 -15.20
C ASP A 164 -11.49 -0.37 -13.88
N LEU A 165 -10.16 -0.42 -13.91
CA LEU A 165 -9.28 -0.16 -12.78
C LEU A 165 -8.76 1.29 -12.82
N THR A 166 -8.85 1.96 -11.67
CA THR A 166 -8.28 3.28 -11.41
C THR A 166 -7.24 3.17 -10.32
N ILE A 167 -6.01 3.62 -10.57
CA ILE A 167 -4.92 3.63 -9.58
C ILE A 167 -4.52 5.06 -9.31
N HIS A 168 -4.65 5.49 -8.06
CA HIS A 168 -4.19 6.75 -7.55
C HIS A 168 -2.84 6.56 -6.87
N VAL A 169 -1.87 7.39 -7.23
CA VAL A 169 -0.58 7.48 -6.54
C VAL A 169 -0.34 8.93 -6.11
N GLU A 170 0.19 9.12 -4.90
CA GLU A 170 0.47 10.45 -4.35
C GLU A 170 1.78 11.07 -4.84
N MET A 171 2.07 10.90 -6.13
CA MET A 171 3.24 11.50 -6.76
C MET A 171 2.92 12.20 -8.08
N PRO A 172 3.64 13.29 -8.39
CA PRO A 172 3.40 14.03 -9.61
C PRO A 172 3.78 13.18 -10.82
N LEU A 173 3.07 13.37 -11.93
CA LEU A 173 3.26 12.60 -13.16
C LEU A 173 4.71 12.56 -13.67
N GLY A 174 5.47 13.63 -13.46
CA GLY A 174 6.88 13.68 -13.86
C GLY A 174 7.84 12.86 -13.00
N ALA A 175 7.37 12.29 -11.88
CA ALA A 175 8.14 11.40 -11.02
C ALA A 175 7.99 9.93 -11.40
N LEU A 176 6.90 9.55 -12.08
CA LEU A 176 6.69 8.19 -12.59
C LEU A 176 7.48 7.95 -13.88
N SER A 177 7.95 6.72 -14.01
CA SER A 177 8.76 6.21 -15.10
C SER A 177 8.47 4.73 -15.34
N GLU A 178 8.95 4.17 -16.45
CA GLU A 178 8.75 2.74 -16.74
C GLU A 178 9.41 1.82 -15.70
N SER A 179 10.42 2.29 -14.94
CA SER A 179 11.03 1.48 -13.88
C SER A 179 10.16 1.31 -12.65
N ASP A 180 9.11 2.12 -12.51
CA ASP A 180 8.14 2.01 -11.40
C ASP A 180 7.04 0.97 -11.72
N PHE A 181 7.14 0.28 -12.85
CA PHE A 181 6.13 -0.66 -13.33
C PHE A 181 6.73 -1.99 -13.77
N ILE A 182 5.96 -3.06 -13.58
CA ILE A 182 6.13 -4.33 -14.29
C ILE A 182 4.99 -4.43 -15.32
N PHE A 183 5.37 -4.51 -16.60
CA PHE A 183 4.47 -4.69 -17.74
C PHE A 183 4.50 -6.15 -18.25
N ALA A 184 3.53 -6.50 -19.10
CA ALA A 184 3.39 -7.81 -19.73
C ALA A 184 4.43 -8.11 -20.83
#